data_AF-A0A3P9DN61-F1
#
_entry.id   AF-A0A3P9DN61-F1
#
_cell.length_a   1.000
_cell.length_b   1.000
_cell.length_c   1.000
_cell.angle_alpha   90.00
_cell.angle_beta   90.00
_cell.angle_gamma   90.00
#
_symmetry.space_group_name_H-M   'P 1'
#
loop_
_entity.id
_entity.type
_entity.pdbx_description
1 polymer ?
#
loop_
_entity_poly.entity_id
_entity_poly.type
_entity_poly.pdbx_seq_one_letter_code
_entity_poly.pdbx_strand_id
1 'polypeptide(L)'
;MRLTTLLSMAARVIVPKDYRYGTNRPWTAAAKRLNPPGKRRRKVFVEPIAPEEWSVLKGDTVEIRKGNDKGKQGKVIQVFRRRNWVILEGLNTHHRYIGKTADYRGTYIASEAPILVRDVALVDPSDRKPTEVEWRFTEEGERVRVSLRTGRIIPKPVVERRDGIVPQQWKDGPKDTSPEDALEKTYIPSLKTLEEEVMEKLGIQENRRHRTSYWY
;
A
#
# COMPACT_ATOMS: atom_id res chain seq x y z
N MET A 1 2.79 7.70 19.19
CA MET A 1 2.42 6.58 18.29
C MET A 1 3.65 5.72 18.03
N ARG A 2 3.46 4.41 17.85
CA ARG A 2 4.49 3.40 18.14
C ARG A 2 5.57 3.33 17.05
N LEU A 3 6.82 3.71 17.39
CA LEU A 3 8.06 3.45 16.64
C LEU A 3 8.10 2.06 16.00
N THR A 4 7.48 1.06 16.63
CA THR A 4 7.38 -0.32 16.14
C THR A 4 6.65 -0.46 14.80
N THR A 5 5.67 0.40 14.49
CA THR A 5 4.96 0.36 13.20
C THR A 5 5.84 0.85 12.06
N LEU A 6 6.53 1.98 12.24
CA LEU A 6 7.51 2.52 11.29
C LEU A 6 8.71 1.58 11.09
N LEU A 7 9.26 1.01 12.18
CA LEU A 7 10.36 0.06 12.10
C LEU A 7 9.95 -1.23 11.37
N SER A 8 8.71 -1.70 11.58
CA SER A 8 8.17 -2.85 10.85
C SER A 8 7.93 -2.56 9.35
N MET A 9 7.84 -1.29 8.97
CA MET A 9 7.77 -0.85 7.57
C MET A 9 9.15 -0.73 6.92
N ALA A 10 10.18 -0.40 7.70
CA ALA A 10 11.56 -0.30 7.23
C ALA A 10 12.23 -1.68 6.97
N ALA A 11 11.80 -2.73 7.67
CA ALA A 11 12.37 -4.06 7.48
C ALA A 11 11.97 -4.68 6.12
N ARG A 12 12.96 -4.95 5.27
CA ARG A 12 12.75 -5.61 3.97
C ARG A 12 12.33 -7.06 4.19
N VAL A 13 11.08 -7.38 3.85
CA VAL A 13 10.56 -8.74 3.98
C VAL A 13 11.02 -9.59 2.79
N ILE A 14 11.86 -10.59 3.06
CA ILE A 14 12.28 -11.58 2.06
C ILE A 14 11.27 -12.74 2.10
N VAL A 15 10.69 -13.03 0.94
CA VAL A 15 9.70 -14.11 0.76
C VAL A 15 10.17 -15.05 -0.36
N PRO A 16 9.96 -16.38 -0.23
CA PRO A 16 10.27 -17.32 -1.30
C PRO A 16 9.52 -17.00 -2.61
N LYS A 17 10.09 -17.40 -3.75
CA LYS A 17 9.45 -17.23 -5.08
C LYS A 17 8.06 -17.85 -5.14
N ASP A 18 7.88 -19.03 -4.53
CA ASP A 18 6.63 -19.79 -4.50
C ASP A 18 5.71 -19.44 -3.32
N TYR A 19 5.92 -18.28 -2.68
CA TYR A 19 5.12 -17.87 -1.53
C TYR A 19 3.64 -17.70 -1.91
N ARG A 20 2.76 -18.41 -1.20
CA ARG A 20 1.31 -18.31 -1.37
C ARG A 20 0.75 -17.15 -0.53
N TYR A 21 0.44 -16.04 -1.21
CA TYR A 21 -0.22 -14.89 -0.61
C TYR A 21 -1.63 -15.24 -0.13
N GLY A 22 -1.91 -14.90 1.12
CA GLY A 22 -3.24 -14.95 1.74
C GLY A 22 -3.73 -13.54 2.10
N THR A 23 -4.71 -13.47 2.99
CA THR A 23 -5.23 -12.21 3.55
C THR A 23 -4.27 -11.57 4.55
N ASN A 24 -3.46 -12.39 5.23
CA ASN A 24 -2.46 -11.92 6.19
C ASN A 24 -1.21 -11.37 5.49
N ARG A 25 -0.65 -10.29 6.03
CA ARG A 25 0.62 -9.71 5.57
C ARG A 25 1.78 -10.70 5.81
N PRO A 26 2.75 -10.82 4.89
CA PRO A 26 3.74 -11.91 4.95
C PRO A 26 4.60 -11.98 6.22
N TRP A 27 4.88 -10.85 6.87
CA TRP A 27 5.71 -10.78 8.08
C TRP A 27 4.96 -11.12 9.38
N THR A 28 3.63 -11.26 9.32
CA THR A 28 2.80 -11.56 10.49
C THR A 28 3.03 -12.98 11.00
N ALA A 29 2.89 -13.20 12.31
CA ALA A 29 2.99 -14.52 12.91
C ALA A 29 1.98 -15.52 12.30
N ALA A 30 0.76 -15.06 11.99
CA ALA A 30 -0.26 -15.88 11.34
C ALA A 30 0.17 -16.32 9.93
N ALA A 31 0.77 -15.43 9.14
CA ALA A 31 1.29 -15.75 7.82
C ALA A 31 2.47 -16.73 7.90
N LYS A 32 3.39 -16.55 8.85
CA LYS A 32 4.51 -17.48 9.11
C LYS A 32 4.00 -18.88 9.52
N ARG A 33 2.96 -18.96 10.36
CA ARG A 33 2.34 -20.23 10.75
C ARG A 33 1.66 -20.94 9.56
N LEU A 34 1.01 -20.19 8.68
CA LEU A 34 0.36 -20.74 7.48
C LEU A 34 1.38 -21.19 6.42
N ASN A 35 2.45 -20.43 6.26
CA ASN A 35 3.51 -20.62 5.28
C ASN A 35 4.88 -20.78 5.98
N PRO A 36 5.10 -21.89 6.71
CA PRO A 36 6.40 -22.15 7.31
C PRO A 36 7.46 -22.40 6.22
N PRO A 37 8.75 -22.09 6.51
CA PRO A 37 9.85 -22.42 5.60
C PRO A 37 9.83 -23.90 5.18
N GLY A 38 10.18 -24.19 3.93
CA GLY A 38 10.20 -25.55 3.38
C GLY A 38 8.85 -26.10 2.90
N LYS A 39 7.71 -25.50 3.29
CA LYS A 39 6.39 -25.96 2.81
C LYS A 39 6.17 -25.60 1.34
N ARG A 40 6.24 -26.61 0.46
CA ARG A 40 5.93 -26.47 -0.96
C ARG A 40 4.45 -26.73 -1.22
N ARG A 41 3.84 -25.91 -2.07
CA ARG A 41 2.44 -26.08 -2.51
C ARG A 41 2.38 -25.83 -4.01
N ARG A 42 1.35 -26.36 -4.68
CA ARG A 42 1.07 -26.01 -6.07
C ARG A 42 0.90 -24.49 -6.20
N LYS A 43 1.56 -23.89 -7.20
CA LYS A 43 1.40 -22.47 -7.53
C LYS A 43 -0.04 -22.22 -7.92
N VAL A 44 -0.59 -21.10 -7.46
CA VAL A 44 -1.91 -20.67 -7.95
C VAL A 44 -1.68 -19.69 -9.08
N PHE A 45 -2.22 -20.03 -10.25
CA PHE A 45 -2.18 -19.17 -11.42
C PHE A 45 -3.19 -18.05 -11.22
N VAL A 46 -2.75 -16.82 -11.50
CA VAL A 46 -3.53 -15.60 -11.37
C VAL A 46 -3.38 -14.87 -12.70
N GLU A 47 -4.48 -14.33 -13.20
CA GLU A 47 -4.47 -13.52 -14.43
C GLU A 47 -3.52 -12.33 -14.25
N PRO A 48 -2.55 -12.12 -15.16
CA PRO A 48 -1.65 -10.98 -15.07
C PRO A 48 -2.41 -9.71 -15.42
N ILE A 49 -2.56 -8.81 -14.46
CA ILE A 49 -3.14 -7.48 -14.66
C ILE A 49 -2.01 -6.46 -14.47
N ALA A 50 -1.82 -5.58 -15.45
CA ALA A 50 -0.83 -4.53 -15.34
C ALA A 50 -1.21 -3.57 -14.18
N PRO A 51 -0.24 -3.06 -13.40
CA PRO A 51 -0.53 -2.12 -12.30
C PRO A 51 -1.32 -0.88 -12.73
N GLU A 52 -1.16 -0.49 -13.99
CA GLU A 52 -1.78 0.64 -14.65
C GLU A 52 -3.25 0.40 -15.04
N GLU A 53 -3.59 -0.82 -15.46
CA GLU A 53 -4.94 -1.20 -15.87
C GLU A 53 -5.85 -1.46 -14.66
N TRP A 54 -5.26 -1.71 -13.49
CA TRP A 54 -5.98 -2.02 -12.26
C TRP A 54 -6.97 -0.92 -11.86
N SER A 55 -8.26 -1.19 -12.00
CA SER A 55 -9.33 -0.19 -11.86
C SER A 55 -9.87 -0.01 -10.44
N VAL A 56 -9.86 -1.04 -9.58
CA VAL A 56 -10.52 -1.01 -8.26
C VAL A 56 -9.56 -0.61 -7.13
N LEU A 57 -9.79 0.51 -6.45
CA LEU A 57 -8.94 1.02 -5.39
C LEU A 57 -9.57 0.80 -4.00
N LYS A 58 -8.75 0.88 -2.96
CA LYS A 58 -9.24 0.90 -1.59
C LYS A 58 -10.13 2.13 -1.42
N GLY A 59 -11.30 1.96 -0.82
CA GLY A 59 -12.26 3.04 -0.57
C GLY A 59 -13.29 3.26 -1.67
N ASP A 60 -13.17 2.61 -2.83
CA ASP A 60 -14.21 2.65 -3.85
C ASP A 60 -15.47 1.89 -3.40
N THR A 61 -16.63 2.32 -3.89
CA THR A 61 -17.89 1.59 -3.78
C THR A 61 -18.05 0.68 -4.98
N VAL A 62 -18.36 -0.59 -4.71
CA VAL A 62 -18.46 -1.61 -5.74
C VAL A 62 -19.66 -2.52 -5.49
N GLU A 63 -20.15 -3.14 -6.56
CA GLU A 63 -21.25 -4.10 -6.53
C GLU A 63 -20.76 -5.51 -6.87
N ILE A 64 -21.28 -6.51 -6.16
CA ILE A 64 -20.93 -7.91 -6.38
C ILE A 64 -21.73 -8.46 -7.58
N ARG A 65 -21.04 -8.91 -8.63
CA ARG A 65 -21.64 -9.55 -9.81
C ARG A 65 -22.00 -11.02 -9.57
N LYS A 66 -21.20 -11.73 -8.77
CA LYS A 66 -21.35 -13.18 -8.52
C LYS A 66 -21.04 -13.53 -7.07
N GLY A 67 -21.82 -14.47 -6.51
CA GLY A 67 -21.65 -14.98 -5.15
C GLY A 67 -22.96 -14.93 -4.36
N ASN A 68 -22.88 -15.21 -3.06
CA ASN A 68 -24.03 -15.22 -2.16
C ASN A 68 -24.67 -13.83 -2.02
N ASP A 69 -23.84 -12.79 -2.04
CA ASP A 69 -24.25 -11.39 -1.86
C ASP A 69 -24.38 -10.63 -3.20
N LYS A 70 -24.76 -11.34 -4.27
CA LYS A 70 -24.92 -10.75 -5.61
C LYS A 70 -25.90 -9.56 -5.58
N GLY A 71 -25.52 -8.47 -6.24
CA GLY A 71 -26.31 -7.23 -6.35
C GLY A 71 -26.20 -6.30 -5.15
N LYS A 72 -25.54 -6.72 -4.05
CA LYS A 72 -25.25 -5.82 -2.93
C LYS A 72 -24.04 -4.95 -3.25
N GLN A 73 -24.12 -3.70 -2.77
CA GLN A 73 -23.06 -2.72 -2.89
C GLN A 73 -22.31 -2.57 -1.56
N GLY A 74 -20.99 -2.42 -1.63
CA GLY A 74 -20.15 -2.26 -0.45
C GLY A 74 -18.85 -1.53 -0.77
N LYS A 75 -18.19 -1.04 0.27
CA LYS A 75 -16.93 -0.31 0.15
C LYS A 75 -15.74 -1.26 0.19
N VAL A 76 -14.72 -1.01 -0.64
CA VAL A 76 -13.49 -1.80 -0.66
C VAL A 76 -12.61 -1.43 0.53
N ILE A 77 -12.40 -2.37 1.46
CA ILE A 77 -11.53 -2.18 2.64
C ILE A 77 -10.07 -2.44 2.28
N GLN A 78 -9.81 -3.52 1.54
CA GLN A 78 -8.45 -3.98 1.26
C GLN A 78 -8.33 -4.58 -0.13
N VAL A 79 -7.19 -4.34 -0.76
CA VAL A 79 -6.86 -4.82 -2.10
C VAL A 79 -5.60 -5.68 -2.06
N PHE A 80 -5.62 -6.80 -2.77
CA PHE A 80 -4.51 -7.76 -2.87
C PHE A 80 -4.16 -8.03 -4.34
N ARG A 81 -3.26 -7.19 -4.89
CA ARG A 81 -2.83 -7.27 -6.30
C ARG A 81 -2.20 -8.59 -6.69
N ARG A 82 -1.48 -9.28 -5.78
CA ARG A 82 -0.80 -10.56 -6.10
C ARG A 82 -1.76 -11.74 -6.32
N ARG A 83 -3.03 -11.59 -5.95
CA ARG A 83 -4.07 -12.64 -6.02
C ARG A 83 -5.31 -12.17 -6.78
N ASN A 84 -5.30 -10.93 -7.27
CA ASN A 84 -6.45 -10.23 -7.82
C ASN A 84 -7.67 -10.26 -6.88
N TRP A 85 -7.44 -10.08 -5.57
CA TRP A 85 -8.49 -10.10 -4.56
C TRP A 85 -8.82 -8.72 -4.03
N VAL A 86 -10.09 -8.55 -3.65
CA VAL A 86 -10.62 -7.41 -2.91
C VAL A 86 -11.45 -7.91 -1.72
N ILE A 87 -11.41 -7.18 -0.61
CA ILE A 87 -12.29 -7.41 0.54
C ILE A 87 -13.24 -6.24 0.65
N LEU A 88 -14.52 -6.53 0.76
CA LEU A 88 -15.61 -5.57 0.87
C LEU A 88 -16.11 -5.51 2.30
N GLU A 89 -16.56 -4.34 2.73
CA GLU A 89 -17.09 -4.11 4.07
C GLU A 89 -18.42 -4.83 4.28
N GLY A 90 -18.47 -5.74 5.27
CA GLY A 90 -19.69 -6.44 5.67
C GLY A 90 -20.33 -7.36 4.63
N LEU A 91 -19.66 -7.62 3.50
CA LEU A 91 -20.15 -8.47 2.42
C LEU A 91 -19.26 -9.70 2.22
N ASN A 92 -19.84 -10.77 1.67
CA ASN A 92 -19.21 -12.07 1.47
C ASN A 92 -18.55 -12.57 2.77
N THR A 93 -19.31 -12.54 3.86
CA THR A 93 -18.82 -12.86 5.19
C THR A 93 -19.03 -14.33 5.52
N HIS A 94 -18.10 -14.90 6.28
CA HIS A 94 -18.26 -16.19 6.96
C HIS A 94 -18.11 -15.97 8.45
N HIS A 95 -18.80 -16.78 9.25
CA HIS A 95 -18.69 -16.66 10.69
C HIS A 95 -17.55 -17.50 11.26
N ARG A 96 -16.84 -16.95 12.25
CA ARG A 96 -15.79 -17.66 12.98
C ARG A 96 -15.74 -17.21 14.44
N TYR A 97 -15.20 -18.06 15.29
CA TYR A 97 -14.94 -17.73 16.69
C TYR A 97 -13.56 -17.09 16.85
N ILE A 98 -13.48 -15.98 17.59
CA ILE A 98 -12.24 -15.27 17.91
C ILE A 98 -12.01 -15.33 19.42
N GLY A 99 -10.74 -15.36 19.84
CA GLY A 99 -10.38 -15.35 21.27
C GLY A 99 -10.69 -16.65 22.01
N LYS A 100 -10.78 -17.78 21.30
CA LYS A 100 -11.02 -19.10 21.91
C LYS A 100 -9.85 -19.49 22.82
N THR A 101 -10.15 -19.84 24.06
CA THR A 101 -9.23 -20.45 25.04
C THR A 101 -9.77 -21.82 25.46
N ALA A 102 -9.08 -22.51 26.39
CA ALA A 102 -9.57 -23.78 26.92
C ALA A 102 -10.93 -23.61 27.64
N ASP A 103 -11.08 -22.54 28.43
CA ASP A 103 -12.27 -22.28 29.25
C ASP A 103 -13.34 -21.46 28.53
N TYR A 104 -12.96 -20.67 27.52
CA TYR A 104 -13.88 -19.80 26.78
C TYR A 104 -14.00 -20.24 25.32
N ARG A 105 -15.25 -20.52 24.89
CA ARG A 105 -15.58 -20.96 23.53
C ARG A 105 -15.22 -19.94 22.43
N GLY A 106 -14.99 -18.68 22.79
CA GLY A 106 -14.73 -17.57 21.87
C GLY A 106 -15.98 -16.76 21.54
N THR A 107 -15.77 -15.57 20.97
CA THR A 107 -16.84 -14.69 20.48
C THR A 107 -17.15 -14.99 19.01
N TYR A 108 -18.42 -15.15 18.68
CA TYR A 108 -18.88 -15.41 17.32
C TYR A 108 -18.91 -14.11 16.51
N ILE A 109 -18.09 -14.02 15.46
CA ILE A 109 -17.90 -12.80 14.67
C ILE A 109 -18.00 -13.13 13.17
N ALA A 110 -18.66 -12.26 12.41
CA ALA A 110 -18.64 -12.30 10.95
C ALA A 110 -17.30 -11.75 10.44
N SER A 111 -16.62 -12.51 9.59
CA SER A 111 -15.34 -12.14 8.99
C SER A 111 -15.49 -12.10 7.48
N GLU A 112 -15.03 -11.02 6.87
CA GLU A 112 -15.11 -10.83 5.42
C GLU A 112 -14.16 -11.79 4.70
N ALA A 113 -14.59 -12.33 3.56
CA ALA A 113 -13.79 -13.18 2.69
C ALA A 113 -13.42 -12.44 1.39
N PRO A 114 -12.23 -12.68 0.84
CA PRO A 114 -11.79 -12.05 -0.39
C PRO A 114 -12.62 -12.53 -1.59
N ILE A 115 -12.93 -11.59 -2.50
CA ILE A 115 -13.60 -11.82 -3.78
C ILE A 115 -12.59 -11.49 -4.90
N LEU A 116 -12.71 -12.15 -6.05
CA LEU A 116 -11.93 -11.81 -7.23
C LEU A 116 -12.41 -10.48 -7.84
N VAL A 117 -11.47 -9.69 -8.37
CA VAL A 117 -11.80 -8.37 -8.96
C VAL A 117 -12.77 -8.48 -10.13
N ARG A 118 -12.70 -9.58 -10.91
CA ARG A 118 -13.62 -9.83 -12.03
C ARG A 118 -15.08 -10.02 -11.60
N ASP A 119 -15.31 -10.49 -10.38
CA ASP A 119 -16.65 -10.73 -9.84
C ASP A 119 -17.25 -9.46 -9.20
N VAL A 120 -16.61 -8.31 -9.38
CA VAL A 120 -16.97 -7.04 -8.76
C VAL A 120 -17.00 -5.94 -9.83
N ALA A 121 -17.99 -5.05 -9.77
CA ALA A 121 -18.13 -3.91 -10.66
C ALA A 121 -18.01 -2.59 -9.89
N LEU A 122 -17.37 -1.58 -10.47
CA LEU A 122 -17.39 -0.23 -9.90
C LEU A 122 -18.80 0.37 -10.03
N VAL A 123 -19.25 1.01 -8.97
CA VAL A 123 -20.52 1.74 -8.97
C VAL A 123 -20.25 3.18 -9.38
N ASP A 124 -21.00 3.67 -10.36
CA ASP A 124 -20.90 5.08 -10.74
C ASP A 124 -21.53 5.96 -9.64
N PRO A 125 -20.81 6.96 -9.09
CA PRO A 125 -21.35 7.84 -8.06
C PRO A 125 -22.60 8.62 -8.49
N SER A 126 -22.80 8.78 -9.80
CA SER A 126 -23.88 9.59 -10.39
C SER A 126 -25.26 8.98 -10.27
N ASP A 127 -25.36 7.68 -10.52
CA ASP A 127 -26.64 6.98 -10.65
C ASP A 127 -26.68 5.67 -9.84
N ARG A 128 -25.59 5.37 -9.14
CA ARG A 128 -25.45 4.24 -8.21
C ARG A 128 -25.71 2.88 -8.84
N LYS A 129 -25.51 2.72 -10.14
CA LYS A 129 -25.58 1.40 -10.80
C LYS A 129 -24.19 0.89 -11.19
N PRO A 130 -24.01 -0.43 -11.33
CA PRO A 130 -22.71 -1.00 -11.68
C PRO A 130 -22.32 -0.59 -13.10
N THR A 131 -21.03 -0.35 -13.32
CA THR A 131 -20.48 0.11 -14.59
C THR A 131 -19.16 -0.55 -14.90
N GLU A 132 -18.86 -0.63 -16.19
CA GLU A 132 -17.52 -0.94 -16.68
C GLU A 132 -16.73 0.36 -16.83
N VAL A 133 -15.43 0.25 -16.58
CA VAL A 133 -14.56 1.41 -16.42
C VAL A 133 -13.37 1.26 -17.34
N GLU A 134 -13.07 2.35 -18.04
CA GLU A 134 -11.91 2.49 -18.92
C GLU A 134 -10.99 3.58 -18.34
N TRP A 135 -9.69 3.43 -18.55
CA TRP A 135 -8.72 4.48 -18.24
C TRP A 135 -8.60 5.43 -19.42
N ARG A 136 -8.77 6.73 -19.19
CA ARG A 136 -8.58 7.79 -20.19
C ARG A 136 -7.68 8.89 -19.62
N PHE A 137 -7.18 9.75 -20.51
CA PHE A 137 -6.44 10.94 -20.15
C PHE A 137 -7.35 12.16 -20.30
N THR A 138 -7.29 13.09 -19.34
CA THR A 138 -7.89 14.42 -19.46
C THR A 138 -7.05 15.30 -20.38
N GLU A 139 -7.60 16.45 -20.78
CA GLU A 139 -6.88 17.46 -21.56
C GLU A 139 -5.64 18.00 -20.83
N GLU A 140 -5.68 18.01 -19.49
CA GLU A 140 -4.57 18.38 -18.60
C GLU A 140 -3.49 17.29 -18.50
N GLY A 141 -3.70 16.12 -19.12
CA GLY A 141 -2.78 14.97 -19.08
C GLY A 141 -2.94 14.06 -17.87
N GLU A 142 -3.95 14.29 -17.02
CA GLU A 142 -4.21 13.42 -15.87
C GLU A 142 -4.90 12.12 -16.27
N ARG A 143 -4.38 10.99 -15.80
CA ARG A 143 -4.99 9.68 -16.04
C ARG A 143 -6.14 9.42 -15.06
N VAL A 144 -7.35 9.36 -15.61
CA VAL A 144 -8.60 9.22 -14.86
C VAL A 144 -9.37 7.96 -15.29
N ARG A 145 -10.24 7.50 -14.39
CA ARG A 145 -11.17 6.39 -14.65
C ARG A 145 -12.47 6.96 -15.18
N VAL A 146 -12.97 6.44 -16.28
CA VAL A 146 -14.23 6.91 -16.90
C VAL A 146 -15.22 5.76 -16.96
N SER A 147 -16.46 6.02 -16.54
CA SER A 147 -17.56 5.08 -16.67
C SER A 147 -17.99 4.96 -18.12
N LEU A 148 -18.05 3.73 -18.66
CA LEU A 148 -18.54 3.49 -20.02
C LEU A 148 -20.04 3.74 -20.17
N ARG A 149 -20.80 3.73 -19.07
CA ARG A 149 -22.26 3.88 -19.11
C ARG A 149 -22.71 5.34 -19.17
N THR A 150 -22.09 6.20 -18.37
CA THR A 150 -22.45 7.63 -18.27
C THR A 150 -21.42 8.57 -18.88
N GLY A 151 -20.23 8.06 -19.22
CA GLY A 151 -19.09 8.87 -19.65
C GLY A 151 -18.48 9.73 -18.54
N ARG A 152 -18.93 9.59 -17.29
CA ARG A 152 -18.46 10.42 -16.17
C ARG A 152 -17.17 9.88 -15.56
N ILE A 153 -16.38 10.81 -15.04
CA ILE A 153 -15.12 10.50 -14.34
C ILE A 153 -15.43 9.94 -12.95
N ILE A 154 -14.84 8.80 -12.63
CA ILE A 154 -14.86 8.20 -11.29
C ILE A 154 -13.57 8.64 -10.56
N PRO A 155 -13.66 9.59 -9.62
CA PRO A 155 -12.49 10.12 -8.93
C PRO A 155 -11.80 9.03 -8.10
N LYS A 156 -10.51 9.22 -7.80
CA LYS A 156 -9.80 8.35 -6.87
C LYS A 156 -10.33 8.61 -5.45
N PRO A 157 -10.66 7.58 -4.67
CA PRO A 157 -11.16 7.77 -3.31
C PRO A 157 -10.06 8.34 -2.42
N VAL A 158 -10.43 9.23 -1.51
CA VAL A 158 -9.51 9.72 -0.48
C VAL A 158 -9.30 8.59 0.52
N VAL A 159 -8.08 8.06 0.56
CA VAL A 159 -7.69 6.98 1.48
C VAL A 159 -6.72 7.54 2.50
N GLU A 160 -6.94 7.18 3.76
CA GLU A 160 -5.99 7.46 4.83
C GLU A 160 -4.61 6.87 4.50
N ARG A 161 -3.56 7.64 4.78
CA ARG A 161 -2.19 7.20 4.60
C ARG A 161 -1.94 5.94 5.42
N ARG A 162 -1.10 5.05 4.89
CA ARG A 162 -0.75 3.79 5.57
C ARG A 162 -0.13 4.02 6.95
N ASP A 163 0.56 5.15 7.12
CA ASP A 163 1.26 5.53 8.34
C ASP A 163 0.31 6.08 9.42
N GLY A 164 -0.96 6.33 9.06
CA GLY A 164 -1.99 6.87 9.96
C GLY A 164 -1.84 8.37 10.27
N ILE A 165 -0.84 9.04 9.69
CA ILE A 165 -0.60 10.47 9.89
C ILE A 165 -1.56 11.26 9.00
N VAL A 166 -2.30 12.19 9.62
CA VAL A 166 -3.14 13.18 8.95
C VAL A 166 -2.38 14.49 8.91
N PRO A 167 -1.88 14.94 7.73
CA PRO A 167 -1.01 16.11 7.63
C PRO A 167 -1.63 17.39 8.21
N GLN A 168 -2.94 17.59 8.03
CA GLN A 168 -3.65 18.77 8.52
C GLN A 168 -3.68 18.87 10.05
N GLN A 169 -3.48 17.76 10.76
CA GLN A 169 -3.48 17.68 12.22
C GLN A 169 -2.06 17.54 12.80
N TRP A 170 -1.04 17.60 11.94
CA TRP A 170 0.35 17.46 12.37
C TRP A 170 0.77 18.65 13.24
N LYS A 171 1.52 18.36 14.29
CA LYS A 171 2.15 19.34 15.17
C LYS A 171 3.60 18.92 15.36
N ASP A 172 4.51 19.86 15.12
CA ASP A 172 5.93 19.58 15.19
C ASP A 172 6.35 19.24 16.63
N GLY A 173 7.07 18.14 16.77
CA GLY A 173 7.68 17.72 18.01
C GLY A 173 9.05 18.39 18.25
N PRO A 174 9.67 18.12 19.40
CA PRO A 174 10.97 18.73 19.76
C PRO A 174 12.15 18.29 18.89
N LYS A 175 11.96 17.29 18.02
CA LYS A 175 12.99 16.76 17.11
C LYS A 175 12.57 16.87 15.64
N ASP A 176 11.48 17.55 15.36
CA ASP A 176 10.99 17.75 14.00
C ASP A 176 11.43 19.13 13.52
N THR A 177 12.04 19.18 12.33
CA THR A 177 12.53 20.42 11.72
C THR A 177 11.37 21.22 11.14
N SER A 178 11.41 22.55 11.25
CA SER A 178 10.38 23.40 10.67
C SER A 178 10.40 23.31 9.12
N PRO A 179 9.26 23.53 8.44
CA PRO A 179 9.22 23.55 6.98
C PRO A 179 10.08 24.66 6.37
N GLU A 180 10.23 25.79 7.06
CA GLU A 180 11.02 26.94 6.60
C GLU A 180 12.50 26.58 6.54
N ASP A 181 13.05 26.05 7.63
CA ASP A 181 14.46 25.62 7.71
C ASP A 181 14.76 24.48 6.72
N ALA A 182 13.79 23.57 6.49
CA ALA A 182 13.97 22.43 5.61
C ALA A 182 13.92 22.79 4.11
N LEU A 183 13.21 23.86 3.75
CA LEU A 183 13.08 24.33 2.35
C LEU A 183 14.10 25.43 2.01
N GLU A 184 14.84 25.93 3.00
CA GLU A 184 15.89 26.91 2.80
C GLU A 184 16.94 26.39 1.81
N LYS A 185 17.14 27.14 0.71
CA LYS A 185 18.13 26.81 -0.31
C LYS A 185 19.53 27.25 0.12
N THR A 186 20.17 26.39 0.91
CA THR A 186 21.52 26.63 1.45
C THR A 186 22.65 26.14 0.53
N TYR A 187 22.34 25.25 -0.43
CA TYR A 187 23.33 24.67 -1.33
C TYR A 187 23.78 25.68 -2.41
N ILE A 188 25.08 25.90 -2.49
CA ILE A 188 25.74 26.69 -3.54
C ILE A 188 26.55 25.71 -4.39
N PRO A 189 26.30 25.61 -5.71
CA PRO A 189 27.06 24.71 -6.56
C PRO A 189 28.52 25.19 -6.66
N SER A 190 29.47 24.31 -6.33
CA SER A 190 30.90 24.57 -6.38
C SER A 190 31.63 23.41 -7.07
N LEU A 191 32.90 23.62 -7.41
CA LEU A 191 33.79 22.58 -7.94
C LEU A 191 34.58 21.85 -6.83
N LYS A 192 34.34 22.18 -5.56
CA LYS A 192 35.02 21.57 -4.42
C LYS A 192 34.26 20.34 -3.95
N THR A 193 34.98 19.40 -3.33
CA THR A 193 34.32 18.29 -2.63
C THR A 193 33.76 18.75 -1.28
N LEU A 194 32.82 18.00 -0.72
CA LEU A 194 32.26 18.31 0.61
C LEU A 194 33.36 18.30 1.67
N GLU A 195 34.30 17.36 1.58
CA GLU A 195 35.43 17.24 2.48
C GLU A 195 36.32 18.49 2.44
N GLU A 196 36.64 18.98 1.24
CA GLU A 196 37.43 20.20 1.05
C GLU A 196 36.71 21.44 1.62
N GLU A 197 35.43 21.63 1.32
CA GLU A 197 34.66 22.76 1.85
C GLU A 197 34.53 22.74 3.37
N VAL A 198 34.32 21.55 3.95
CA VAL A 198 34.23 21.40 5.41
C VAL A 198 35.58 21.65 6.06
N MET A 199 36.68 21.16 5.47
CA MET A 199 38.03 21.45 5.97
C MET A 199 38.33 22.95 5.94
N GLU A 200 38.04 23.62 4.84
CA GLU A 200 38.20 25.08 4.72
C GLU A 200 37.34 25.84 5.73
N LYS A 201 36.06 25.45 5.88
CA LYS A 201 35.12 26.09 6.81
C LYS A 201 35.50 25.91 8.28
N LEU A 202 36.07 24.75 8.63
CA LEU A 202 36.57 24.46 9.97
C LEU A 202 38.00 24.98 10.20
N GLY A 203 38.67 25.52 9.18
CA GLY A 203 40.05 26.00 9.25
C GLY A 203 41.09 24.88 9.41
N ILE A 204 40.74 23.65 9.01
CA ILE A 204 41.62 22.48 9.09
C ILE A 204 42.62 22.55 7.93
N GLN A 205 43.90 22.46 8.23
CA GLN A 205 44.99 22.46 7.23
C GLN A 205 45.68 21.10 7.23
N GLU A 206 45.65 20.38 6.10
CA GLU A 206 46.42 19.16 5.89
C GLU A 206 47.64 19.45 5.02
N ASN A 207 48.81 19.52 5.65
CA ASN A 207 50.07 19.84 4.98
C ASN A 207 50.72 18.61 4.34
N ARG A 208 50.29 17.39 4.69
CA ARG A 208 50.82 16.15 4.12
C ARG A 208 50.16 15.88 2.77
N ARG A 209 50.93 15.28 1.85
CA ARG A 209 50.39 14.79 0.57
C ARG A 209 50.21 13.28 0.62
N HIS A 210 49.08 12.80 0.09
CA HIS A 210 48.83 11.36 -0.03
C HIS A 210 49.92 10.72 -0.90
N ARG A 211 50.50 9.60 -0.44
CA ARG A 211 51.50 8.85 -1.20
C ARG A 211 50.83 8.08 -2.33
N THR A 212 51.52 7.91 -3.46
CA THR A 212 51.01 7.09 -4.57
C THR A 212 50.80 5.64 -4.12
N SER A 213 49.62 5.08 -4.38
CA SER A 213 49.30 3.68 -4.13
C SER A 213 48.90 2.97 -5.42
N TYR A 214 49.19 1.68 -5.52
CA TYR A 214 48.75 0.84 -6.63
C TYR A 214 47.33 0.33 -6.37
N TRP A 215 46.50 0.30 -7.40
CA TRP A 215 45.17 -0.31 -7.39
C TRP A 215 45.15 -1.39 -8.47
N TYR A 216 45.03 -2.65 -8.07
CA TYR A 216 44.99 -3.84 -8.93
C TYR A 216 43.85 -4.76 -8.52
#